data_AF-A0A954N3V8-F1
#
_entry.id   AF-A0A954N3V8-F1
#
_cell.length_a   1.000
_cell.length_b   1.000
_cell.length_c   1.000
_cell.angle_alpha   90.00
_cell.angle_beta   90.00
_cell.angle_gamma   90.00
#
_symmetry.space_group_name_H-M   'P 1'
#
loop_
_entity.id
_entity.type
_entity.pdbx_description
1 polymer ?
#
loop_
_entity_poly.entity_id
_entity_poly.type
_entity_poly.pdbx_seq_one_letter_code
_entity_poly.pdbx_strand_id
1 'polypeptide(L)'
;KMKDKPSGSLEELLASLQSSGEISLDDVQNQLVEQIQLGDRNELIGQKDQLIKLIQHPSAEIRRTAVWALGRSNDFSAAKYLIDALSDQDLGVIIEARSALCWLARKPTGFGLAPDPLEDLPDNATDQQKKDAISSWHKDLVVTWGNWYLDNRPFADRGDDFEANFRAKLERIRLGGDSRL
;
A
#
# COMPACT_ATOMS: atom_id res chain seq x y z
N LYS A 1 -22.18 1.77 -27.17
CA LYS A 1 -21.04 0.87 -27.47
C LYS A 1 -20.66 0.23 -26.15
N MET A 2 -20.83 -1.09 -26.02
CA MET A 2 -20.30 -1.81 -24.85
C MET A 2 -18.79 -1.62 -24.89
N LYS A 3 -18.20 -1.03 -23.84
CA LYS A 3 -16.74 -1.03 -23.70
C LYS A 3 -16.37 -2.49 -23.54
N ASP A 4 -15.48 -3.01 -24.38
CA ASP A 4 -14.99 -4.37 -24.23
C ASP A 4 -14.41 -4.48 -22.82
N LYS A 5 -14.98 -5.40 -22.02
CA LYS A 5 -14.41 -5.74 -20.71
C LYS A 5 -12.96 -6.15 -21.02
N PRO A 6 -11.95 -5.63 -20.30
CA PRO A 6 -10.62 -6.18 -20.44
C PRO A 6 -10.73 -7.70 -20.28
N SER A 7 -9.98 -8.46 -21.07
CA SER A 7 -9.98 -9.93 -20.99
C SER A 7 -8.60 -10.38 -21.41
N GLY A 8 -7.68 -10.36 -20.46
CA GLY A 8 -6.27 -10.70 -20.66
C GLY A 8 -5.70 -11.37 -19.43
N SER A 9 -4.51 -11.94 -19.57
CA SER A 9 -3.66 -12.41 -18.48
C SER A 9 -3.39 -11.29 -17.46
N LEU A 10 -2.97 -11.67 -16.26
CA LEU A 10 -2.59 -10.73 -15.21
C LEU A 10 -1.55 -9.71 -15.70
N GLU A 11 -0.60 -10.15 -16.53
CA GLU A 11 0.42 -9.29 -17.15
C GLU A 11 -0.19 -8.23 -18.06
N GLU A 12 -1.14 -8.62 -18.92
CA GLU A 12 -1.82 -7.69 -19.84
C GLU A 12 -2.68 -6.68 -19.08
N LEU A 13 -3.35 -7.10 -17.99
CA LEU A 13 -4.10 -6.19 -17.14
C LEU A 13 -3.19 -5.17 -16.46
N LEU A 14 -2.06 -5.60 -15.89
CA LEU A 14 -1.10 -4.70 -15.26
C LEU A 14 -0.41 -3.77 -16.28
N ALA A 15 -0.12 -4.25 -17.48
CA ALA A 15 0.37 -3.42 -18.57
C ALA A 15 -0.67 -2.38 -19.00
N SER A 16 -1.95 -2.75 -19.03
CA SER A 16 -3.03 -1.82 -19.39
C SER A 16 -3.18 -0.66 -18.41
N LEU A 17 -2.83 -0.86 -17.12
CA LEU A 17 -2.77 0.22 -16.13
C LEU A 17 -1.68 1.26 -16.45
N GLN A 18 -0.63 0.87 -17.18
CA GLN A 18 0.44 1.79 -17.60
C GLN A 18 0.05 2.60 -18.84
N SER A 19 -0.84 2.06 -19.67
CA SER A 19 -1.30 2.73 -20.90
C SER A 19 -2.52 3.61 -20.62
N SER A 20 -2.40 4.91 -20.91
CA SER A 20 -3.42 5.91 -20.62
C SER A 20 -4.62 5.92 -21.60
N GLY A 21 -5.03 4.80 -22.19
CA GLY A 21 -6.02 4.82 -23.27
C GLY A 21 -6.84 3.55 -23.48
N GLU A 22 -8.13 3.76 -23.79
CA GLU A 22 -9.20 2.84 -24.25
C GLU A 22 -10.02 2.09 -23.19
N ILE A 23 -9.42 1.57 -22.12
CA ILE A 23 -10.13 0.73 -21.13
C ILE A 23 -10.46 1.53 -19.85
N SER A 24 -11.65 1.30 -19.26
CA SER A 24 -12.03 1.94 -17.99
C SER A 24 -11.13 1.41 -16.87
N LEU A 25 -10.54 2.31 -16.07
CA LEU A 25 -9.70 1.93 -14.92
C LEU A 25 -10.46 1.00 -13.96
N ASP A 26 -11.71 1.33 -13.67
CA ASP A 26 -12.58 0.52 -12.81
C ASP A 26 -12.79 -0.89 -13.36
N ASP A 27 -12.91 -1.05 -14.69
CA ASP A 27 -13.10 -2.35 -15.32
C ASP A 27 -11.82 -3.20 -15.20
N VAL A 28 -10.65 -2.59 -15.39
CA VAL A 28 -9.35 -3.25 -15.19
C VAL A 28 -9.16 -3.66 -13.73
N GLN A 29 -9.45 -2.75 -12.79
CA GLN A 29 -9.34 -3.03 -11.35
C GLN A 29 -10.28 -4.16 -10.92
N ASN A 30 -11.56 -4.12 -11.32
CA ASN A 30 -12.53 -5.16 -10.99
C ASN A 30 -12.08 -6.53 -11.51
N GLN A 31 -11.53 -6.57 -12.74
CA GLN A 31 -11.05 -7.82 -13.29
C GLN A 31 -9.76 -8.30 -12.63
N LEU A 32 -8.86 -7.39 -12.29
CA LEU A 32 -7.66 -7.72 -11.52
C LEU A 32 -8.04 -8.38 -10.20
N VAL A 33 -9.04 -7.81 -9.50
CA VAL A 33 -9.59 -8.37 -8.27
C VAL A 33 -10.18 -9.76 -8.50
N GLU A 34 -11.02 -9.92 -9.52
CA GLU A 34 -11.65 -11.19 -9.89
C GLU A 34 -10.58 -12.26 -10.17
N GLN A 35 -9.56 -11.95 -10.97
CA GLN A 35 -8.48 -12.88 -11.27
C GLN A 35 -7.65 -13.26 -10.04
N ILE A 36 -7.33 -12.33 -9.15
CA ILE A 36 -6.53 -12.63 -7.96
C ILE A 36 -7.33 -13.41 -6.90
N GLN A 37 -8.65 -13.22 -6.84
CA GLN A 37 -9.51 -13.98 -5.94
C GLN A 37 -9.74 -15.41 -6.43
N LEU A 38 -9.84 -15.61 -7.74
CA LEU A 38 -10.19 -16.91 -8.35
C LEU A 38 -8.97 -17.67 -8.91
N GLY A 39 -7.85 -17.01 -9.13
CA GLY A 39 -6.64 -17.54 -9.77
C GLY A 39 -5.50 -17.90 -8.81
N ASP A 40 -4.33 -18.21 -9.37
CA ASP A 40 -3.13 -18.54 -8.58
C ASP A 40 -2.41 -17.26 -8.13
N ARG A 41 -2.37 -17.04 -6.80
CA ARG A 41 -1.62 -15.94 -6.19
C ARG A 41 -0.14 -15.90 -6.60
N ASN A 42 0.45 -17.03 -7.00
CA ASN A 42 1.85 -17.08 -7.41
C ASN A 42 2.10 -16.29 -8.69
N GLU A 43 1.07 -16.06 -9.52
CA GLU A 43 1.18 -15.19 -10.69
C GLU A 43 1.53 -13.76 -10.30
N LEU A 44 1.04 -13.26 -9.15
CA LEU A 44 1.41 -11.95 -8.63
C LEU A 44 2.89 -11.86 -8.25
N ILE A 45 3.48 -12.97 -7.78
CA ILE A 45 4.90 -13.02 -7.44
C ILE A 45 5.73 -12.82 -8.73
N GLY A 46 5.30 -13.43 -9.84
CA GLY A 46 5.90 -13.24 -11.16
C GLY A 46 5.78 -11.80 -11.69
N GLN A 47 4.75 -11.07 -11.28
CA GLN A 47 4.50 -9.68 -11.70
C GLN A 47 5.04 -8.63 -10.72
N LYS A 48 5.80 -9.03 -9.69
CA LYS A 48 6.30 -8.12 -8.65
C LYS A 48 7.04 -6.90 -9.21
N ASP A 49 7.91 -7.09 -10.20
CA ASP A 49 8.68 -5.99 -10.79
C ASP A 49 7.79 -4.97 -11.53
N GLN A 50 6.71 -5.44 -12.17
CA GLN A 50 5.72 -4.55 -12.77
C GLN A 50 4.94 -3.79 -11.69
N LEU A 51 4.51 -4.48 -10.63
CA LEU A 51 3.81 -3.86 -9.50
C LEU A 51 4.66 -2.78 -8.80
N ILE A 52 5.97 -3.03 -8.62
CA ILE A 52 6.92 -2.06 -8.07
C ILE A 52 7.05 -0.81 -8.96
N LYS A 53 6.88 -0.93 -10.27
CA LYS A 53 6.81 0.26 -11.15
C LYS A 53 5.50 1.02 -10.95
N LEU A 54 4.38 0.30 -10.81
CA LEU A 54 3.06 0.91 -10.69
C LEU A 54 2.84 1.65 -9.36
N ILE A 55 3.53 1.27 -8.27
CA ILE A 55 3.49 2.05 -7.02
C ILE A 55 4.12 3.45 -7.14
N GLN A 56 4.80 3.76 -8.24
CA GLN A 56 5.34 5.10 -8.53
C GLN A 56 4.51 5.85 -9.58
N HIS A 57 3.36 5.31 -9.98
CA HIS A 57 2.53 5.88 -11.03
C HIS A 57 1.93 7.24 -10.60
N PRO A 58 1.77 8.23 -11.51
CA PRO A 58 1.19 9.53 -11.17
C PRO A 58 -0.23 9.46 -10.59
N SER A 59 -1.06 8.52 -11.08
CA SER A 59 -2.42 8.30 -10.57
C SER A 59 -2.41 7.54 -9.25
N ALA A 60 -3.02 8.12 -8.20
CA ALA A 60 -3.17 7.50 -6.89
C ALA A 60 -3.98 6.18 -6.95
N GLU A 61 -5.01 6.11 -7.79
CA GLU A 61 -5.82 4.90 -7.97
C GLU A 61 -4.99 3.72 -8.49
N ILE A 62 -4.05 3.98 -9.40
CA ILE A 62 -3.14 2.96 -9.93
C ILE A 62 -2.13 2.55 -8.86
N ARG A 63 -1.55 3.51 -8.10
CA ARG A 63 -0.66 3.19 -6.98
C ARG A 63 -1.37 2.32 -5.94
N ARG A 64 -2.60 2.68 -5.58
CA ARG A 64 -3.45 1.92 -4.65
C ARG A 64 -3.67 0.49 -5.13
N THR A 65 -4.01 0.32 -6.41
CA THR A 65 -4.20 -1.02 -7.02
C THR A 65 -2.93 -1.86 -6.94
N ALA A 66 -1.78 -1.26 -7.23
CA ALA A 66 -0.50 -1.94 -7.14
C ALA A 66 -0.14 -2.34 -5.70
N VAL A 67 -0.37 -1.45 -4.72
CA VAL A 67 -0.17 -1.73 -3.29
C VAL A 67 -1.07 -2.86 -2.81
N TRP A 68 -2.35 -2.85 -3.19
CA TRP A 68 -3.28 -3.93 -2.89
C TRP A 68 -2.79 -5.27 -3.46
N ALA A 69 -2.41 -5.30 -4.75
CA ALA A 69 -1.93 -6.49 -5.43
C ALA A 69 -0.63 -7.05 -4.80
N LEU A 70 0.31 -6.18 -4.40
CA LEU A 70 1.51 -6.57 -3.65
C LEU A 70 1.15 -7.24 -2.32
N GLY A 71 0.19 -6.70 -1.56
CA GLY A 71 -0.31 -7.34 -0.33
C GLY A 71 -0.91 -8.73 -0.57
N ARG A 72 -1.67 -8.89 -1.65
CA ARG A 72 -2.31 -10.16 -2.02
C ARG A 72 -1.35 -11.25 -2.48
N SER A 73 -0.17 -10.87 -2.99
CA SER A 73 0.88 -11.83 -3.37
C SER A 73 1.34 -12.70 -2.19
N ASN A 74 1.24 -12.19 -0.96
CA ASN A 74 1.77 -12.82 0.24
C ASN A 74 3.29 -13.12 0.15
N ASP A 75 4.02 -12.39 -0.70
CA ASP A 75 5.48 -12.41 -0.81
C ASP A 75 6.07 -11.40 0.19
N PHE A 76 6.78 -11.90 1.20
CA PHE A 76 7.38 -11.04 2.23
C PHE A 76 8.41 -10.05 1.66
N SER A 77 9.05 -10.36 0.53
CA SER A 77 9.96 -9.40 -0.10
C SER A 77 9.27 -8.14 -0.61
N ALA A 78 7.93 -8.16 -0.72
CA ALA A 78 7.12 -6.98 -0.98
C ALA A 78 6.98 -6.03 0.22
N ALA A 79 7.27 -6.50 1.45
CA ALA A 79 7.03 -5.75 2.69
C ALA A 79 7.67 -4.37 2.68
N LYS A 80 8.91 -4.24 2.17
CA LYS A 80 9.60 -2.93 2.10
C LYS A 80 8.84 -1.92 1.26
N TYR A 81 8.27 -2.34 0.13
CA TYR A 81 7.52 -1.46 -0.75
C TYR A 81 6.17 -1.06 -0.14
N LEU A 82 5.54 -1.96 0.61
CA LEU A 82 4.33 -1.64 1.38
C LEU A 82 4.63 -0.66 2.53
N ILE A 83 5.79 -0.80 3.18
CA ILE A 83 6.27 0.15 4.19
C ILE A 83 6.55 1.53 3.57
N ASP A 84 7.18 1.58 2.41
CA ASP A 84 7.41 2.83 1.69
C ASP A 84 6.09 3.49 1.27
N ALA A 85 5.11 2.70 0.83
CA ALA A 85 3.77 3.19 0.47
C ALA A 85 2.98 3.80 1.66
N LEU A 86 3.38 3.55 2.91
CA LEU A 86 2.84 4.28 4.05
C LEU A 86 3.19 5.77 4.00
N SER A 87 4.21 6.18 3.23
CA SER A 87 4.58 7.59 3.05
C SER A 87 3.95 8.22 1.80
N ASP A 88 2.96 7.59 1.17
CA ASP A 88 2.27 8.15 0.01
C ASP A 88 1.56 9.48 0.37
N GLN A 89 1.39 10.35 -0.61
CA GLN A 89 0.68 11.63 -0.45
C GLN A 89 -0.85 11.45 -0.43
N ASP A 90 -1.35 10.36 -1.02
CA ASP A 90 -2.76 10.05 -1.10
C ASP A 90 -3.19 9.14 0.06
N LEU A 91 -4.19 9.59 0.83
CA LEU A 91 -4.68 8.85 2.01
C LEU A 91 -5.21 7.46 1.66
N GLY A 92 -5.86 7.30 0.49
CA GLY A 92 -6.37 6.01 0.05
C GLY A 92 -5.25 4.99 -0.18
N VAL A 93 -4.11 5.44 -0.70
CA VAL A 93 -2.91 4.58 -0.85
C VAL A 93 -2.34 4.19 0.52
N ILE A 94 -2.29 5.10 1.49
CA ILE A 94 -1.80 4.80 2.85
C ILE A 94 -2.71 3.76 3.55
N ILE A 95 -4.03 3.93 3.47
CA ILE A 95 -5.03 2.99 4.01
C ILE A 95 -4.88 1.60 3.36
N GLU A 96 -4.65 1.57 2.05
CA GLU A 96 -4.41 0.33 1.32
C GLU A 96 -3.09 -0.33 1.74
N ALA A 97 -2.02 0.45 1.92
CA ALA A 97 -0.73 -0.05 2.39
C ALA A 97 -0.84 -0.66 3.80
N ARG A 98 -1.57 -0.01 4.72
CA ARG A 98 -1.92 -0.61 6.02
C ARG A 98 -2.61 -1.97 5.82
N SER A 99 -3.63 -2.02 4.97
CA SER A 99 -4.44 -3.24 4.78
C SER A 99 -3.63 -4.38 4.15
N ALA A 100 -2.77 -4.05 3.18
CA ALA A 100 -1.81 -4.97 2.57
C ALA A 100 -0.82 -5.53 3.61
N LEU A 101 -0.31 -4.69 4.51
CA LEU A 101 0.56 -5.09 5.61
C LEU A 101 -0.18 -5.99 6.63
N CYS A 102 -1.43 -5.66 6.98
CA CYS A 102 -2.29 -6.53 7.81
C CYS A 102 -2.39 -7.93 7.22
N TRP A 103 -2.58 -8.02 5.90
CA TRP A 103 -2.64 -9.30 5.21
C TRP A 103 -1.31 -10.04 5.24
N LEU A 104 -0.23 -9.38 4.81
CA LEU A 104 1.10 -9.97 4.70
C LEU A 104 1.63 -10.45 6.06
N ALA A 105 1.40 -9.68 7.12
CA ALA A 105 1.84 -9.97 8.49
C ALA A 105 0.92 -10.94 9.25
N ARG A 106 -0.23 -11.31 8.66
CA ARG A 106 -1.31 -12.05 9.34
C ARG A 106 -1.76 -11.37 10.63
N LYS A 107 -1.93 -10.05 10.60
CA LYS A 107 -2.40 -9.22 11.71
C LYS A 107 -3.66 -8.45 11.29
N PRO A 108 -4.85 -9.09 11.33
CA PRO A 108 -6.07 -8.51 10.77
C PRO A 108 -6.49 -7.19 11.42
N THR A 109 -6.12 -6.97 12.69
CA THR A 109 -6.43 -5.73 13.42
C THR A 109 -5.39 -4.62 13.24
N GLY A 110 -4.29 -4.87 12.53
CA GLY A 110 -3.23 -3.86 12.34
C GLY A 110 -2.69 -3.31 13.65
N PHE A 111 -2.50 -4.17 14.67
CA PHE A 111 -2.10 -3.79 16.03
C PHE A 111 -3.11 -2.91 16.78
N GLY A 112 -4.39 -2.95 16.38
CA GLY A 112 -5.44 -2.11 16.95
C GLY A 112 -5.52 -0.71 16.35
N LEU A 113 -4.70 -0.41 15.32
CA LEU A 113 -4.81 0.84 14.58
C LEU A 113 -6.08 0.83 13.73
N ALA A 114 -6.82 1.94 13.72
CA ALA A 114 -8.05 2.10 12.93
C ALA A 114 -7.79 1.84 11.43
N PRO A 115 -8.75 1.21 10.70
CA PRO A 115 -8.67 1.06 9.26
C PRO A 115 -8.64 2.38 8.49
N ASP A 116 -9.47 3.33 8.91
CA ASP A 116 -9.56 4.66 8.34
C ASP A 116 -9.44 5.69 9.48
N PRO A 117 -8.52 6.67 9.39
CA PRO A 117 -8.36 7.71 10.41
C PRO A 117 -9.59 8.61 10.60
N LEU A 118 -10.56 8.56 9.69
CA LEU A 118 -11.75 9.40 9.71
C LEU A 118 -13.02 8.66 10.15
N GLU A 119 -12.95 7.33 10.37
CA GLU A 119 -14.13 6.48 10.66
C GLU A 119 -14.90 6.92 11.91
N ASP A 120 -14.18 7.30 12.97
CA ASP A 120 -14.78 7.68 14.26
C ASP A 120 -15.04 9.18 14.41
N LEU A 121 -14.80 9.97 13.36
CA LEU A 121 -15.05 11.41 13.41
C LEU A 121 -16.54 11.72 13.25
N PRO A 122 -17.06 12.74 13.97
CA PRO A 122 -18.45 13.16 13.77
C PRO A 122 -18.65 13.74 12.38
N ASP A 123 -19.86 13.63 11.83
CA ASP A 123 -20.21 14.12 10.48
C ASP A 123 -19.86 15.61 10.27
N ASN A 124 -19.90 16.41 11.34
CA ASN A 124 -19.59 17.83 11.34
C ASN A 124 -18.12 18.15 11.69
N ALA A 125 -17.22 17.17 11.65
CA ALA A 125 -15.81 17.37 11.92
C ALA A 125 -15.20 18.41 10.98
N THR A 126 -14.49 19.37 11.58
CA THR A 126 -13.77 20.43 10.86
C THR A 126 -12.59 19.86 10.07
N ASP A 127 -12.14 20.59 9.05
CA ASP A 127 -10.95 20.20 8.27
C ASP A 127 -9.70 20.09 9.15
N GLN A 128 -9.61 20.88 10.23
CA GLN A 128 -8.51 20.78 11.17
C GLN A 128 -8.55 19.47 11.96
N GLN A 129 -9.72 19.09 12.48
CA GLN A 129 -9.89 17.81 13.18
C GLN A 129 -9.54 16.61 12.28
N LYS A 130 -9.95 16.65 11.00
CA LYS A 130 -9.60 15.61 10.02
C LYS A 130 -8.09 15.55 9.78
N LYS A 131 -7.43 16.71 9.60
CA LYS A 131 -5.97 16.78 9.43
C LYS A 131 -5.22 16.25 10.65
N ASP A 132 -5.67 16.61 11.85
CA ASP A 132 -5.05 16.17 13.10
C ASP A 132 -5.21 14.66 13.29
N ALA A 133 -6.40 14.12 13.01
CA ALA A 133 -6.67 12.68 13.05
C ALA A 133 -5.78 11.92 12.05
N ILE A 134 -5.71 12.36 10.79
CA ILE A 134 -4.84 11.77 9.77
C ILE A 134 -3.37 11.83 10.22
N SER A 135 -2.90 12.97 10.72
CA SER A 135 -1.50 13.14 11.13
C SER A 135 -1.12 12.25 12.31
N SER A 136 -1.99 12.16 13.33
CA SER A 136 -1.76 11.32 14.50
C SER A 136 -1.76 9.84 14.11
N TRP A 137 -2.78 9.41 13.36
CA TRP A 137 -2.89 8.04 12.87
C TRP A 137 -1.72 7.64 11.99
N HIS A 138 -1.31 8.52 11.06
CA HIS A 138 -0.19 8.25 10.15
C HIS A 138 1.14 8.07 10.89
N LYS A 139 1.40 8.91 11.90
CA LYS A 139 2.57 8.76 12.77
C LYS A 139 2.59 7.39 13.47
N ASP A 140 1.49 7.02 14.12
CA ASP A 140 1.40 5.74 14.84
C ASP A 140 1.51 4.55 13.88
N LEU A 141 0.92 4.67 12.69
CA LEU A 141 0.97 3.68 11.62
C LEU A 141 2.40 3.43 11.14
N VAL A 142 3.13 4.49 10.77
CA VAL A 142 4.52 4.38 10.26
C VAL A 142 5.45 3.82 11.32
N VAL A 143 5.33 4.26 12.58
CA VAL A 143 6.16 3.75 13.68
C VAL A 143 5.87 2.28 13.95
N THR A 144 4.59 1.91 14.06
CA THR A 144 4.18 0.54 14.40
C THR A 144 4.60 -0.45 13.32
N TRP A 145 4.25 -0.18 12.06
CA TRP A 145 4.59 -1.06 10.96
C TRP A 145 6.08 -1.02 10.61
N GLY A 146 6.72 0.14 10.78
CA GLY A 146 8.16 0.26 10.59
C GLY A 146 8.96 -0.60 11.56
N ASN A 147 8.61 -0.57 12.84
CA ASN A 147 9.21 -1.45 13.85
C ASN A 147 8.94 -2.92 13.54
N TRP A 148 7.70 -3.27 13.20
CA TRP A 148 7.37 -4.63 12.78
C TRP A 148 8.25 -5.10 11.61
N TYR A 149 8.43 -4.26 10.58
CA TYR A 149 9.28 -4.62 9.45
C TYR A 149 10.75 -4.79 9.87
N LEU A 150 11.30 -3.87 10.67
CA LEU A 150 12.65 -3.99 11.23
C LEU A 150 12.87 -5.30 12.00
N ASP A 151 11.89 -5.71 12.80
CA ASP A 151 12.00 -6.93 13.61
C ASP A 151 11.91 -8.21 12.77
N ASN A 152 11.15 -8.16 11.66
CA ASN A 152 10.84 -9.32 10.82
C ASN A 152 11.61 -9.37 9.51
N ARG A 153 12.50 -8.40 9.24
CA ARG A 153 13.33 -8.36 8.03
C ARG A 153 14.18 -9.62 7.87
N PRO A 154 14.38 -10.12 6.62
CA PRO A 154 15.24 -11.25 6.36
C PRO A 154 16.66 -10.96 6.85
N PHE A 155 17.36 -11.99 7.33
CA PHE A 155 18.70 -11.82 7.88
C PHE A 155 19.68 -11.16 6.88
N ALA A 156 19.54 -11.47 5.60
CA ALA A 156 20.37 -10.92 4.53
C ALA A 156 20.20 -9.40 4.32
N ASP A 157 19.06 -8.84 4.73
CA ASP A 157 18.71 -7.41 4.56
C ASP A 157 18.97 -6.60 5.84
N ARG A 158 19.62 -7.18 6.86
CA ARG A 158 19.90 -6.50 8.13
C ARG A 158 21.21 -5.73 8.08
N GLY A 159 21.21 -4.55 8.68
CA GLY A 159 22.39 -3.68 8.75
C GLY A 159 22.73 -2.97 7.44
N ASP A 160 21.80 -2.93 6.48
CA ASP A 160 21.95 -2.16 5.25
C ASP A 160 21.67 -0.67 5.48
N ASP A 161 22.01 0.15 4.47
CA ASP A 161 21.77 1.60 4.51
C ASP A 161 20.29 1.92 4.66
N PHE A 162 19.42 1.07 4.11
CA PHE A 162 17.98 1.23 4.25
C PHE A 162 17.56 1.13 5.72
N GLU A 163 18.01 0.11 6.45
CA GLU A 163 17.73 -0.05 7.88
C GLU A 163 18.23 1.13 8.71
N ALA A 164 19.46 1.58 8.48
CA ALA A 164 20.01 2.73 9.20
C ALA A 164 19.18 4.01 8.98
N ASN A 165 18.89 4.33 7.72
CA ASN A 165 18.09 5.50 7.34
C ASN A 165 16.66 5.41 7.88
N PHE A 166 16.07 4.23 7.80
CA PHE A 166 14.70 4.00 8.25
C PHE A 166 14.58 4.12 9.77
N ARG A 167 15.51 3.55 10.54
CA ARG A 167 15.57 3.76 12.01
C ARG A 167 15.68 5.24 12.37
N ALA A 168 16.53 5.99 11.66
CA ALA A 168 16.65 7.43 11.88
C ALA A 168 15.37 8.19 11.51
N LYS A 169 14.63 7.75 10.49
CA LYS A 169 13.29 8.30 10.16
C LYS A 169 12.30 8.03 11.29
N LEU A 170 12.20 6.78 11.77
CA LEU A 170 11.27 6.43 12.86
C LEU A 170 11.55 7.22 14.14
N GLU A 171 12.83 7.42 14.50
CA GLU A 171 13.16 8.22 15.69
C GLU A 171 12.79 9.70 15.51
N ARG A 172 13.00 10.28 14.32
CA ARG A 172 12.54 11.65 14.02
C ARG A 172 11.02 11.79 14.19
N ILE A 173 10.26 10.84 13.69
CA ILE A 173 8.80 10.80 13.84
C ILE A 173 8.41 10.70 15.32
N ARG A 174 9.08 9.83 16.08
CA ARG A 174 8.85 9.67 17.52
C ARG A 174 9.05 10.98 18.28
N LEU A 175 10.11 11.72 17.94
CA LEU A 175 10.45 13.03 18.51
C LEU A 175 9.55 14.19 18.04
N GLY A 176 8.51 13.91 17.22
CA GLY A 176 7.54 14.92 16.78
C GLY A 176 7.85 15.55 15.42
N GLY A 177 8.81 14.99 14.67
CA GLY A 177 9.03 15.34 13.28
C GLY A 177 7.92 14.85 12.34
N ASP A 178 7.84 15.44 11.15
CA ASP A 178 6.89 15.08 10.11
C ASP A 178 7.10 13.62 9.64
N SER A 179 6.01 12.85 9.59
CA SER A 179 5.99 11.44 9.14
C SER A 179 6.03 11.28 7.62
N ARG A 180 5.86 12.36 6.85
CA ARG A 180 5.86 12.35 5.38
C ARG A 180 7.26 12.53 4.77
N LEU A 181 8.28 12.85 5.58
CA LEU A 181 9.68 13.05 5.15
C LEU A 181 10.55 11.79 5.27
#